data_AF-A0A5K7YML5-F1
#
_entry.id   AF-A0A5K7YML5-F1
#
_cell.length_a   1.000
_cell.length_b   1.000
_cell.length_c   1.000
_cell.angle_alpha   90.00
_cell.angle_beta   90.00
_cell.angle_gamma   90.00
#
_symmetry.space_group_name_H-M   'P 1'
#
loop_
_entity.id
_entity.type
_entity.pdbx_description
1 polymer ?
#
loop_
_entity_poly.entity_id
_entity_poly.type
_entity_poly.pdbx_seq_one_letter_code
_entity_poly.pdbx_strand_id
1 'polypeptide(L)'
;MKKNSIKYVVDVILFVDMCSIAMIGLLLAFIIPDGRTGRGARYFLGLHRHDWGNIHLYLSILLLLLLIIHIWFNWTWVVQSSKRYFGRNWKNALWCISGAWIVVLAVACIVLKIV
;
A
#
# COMPACT_ATOMS: atom_id res chain seq x y z
N MET A 1 -22.69 -2.01 17.52
CA MET A 1 -22.45 -2.82 16.29
C MET A 1 -21.72 -4.10 16.68
N LYS A 2 -22.03 -5.26 16.06
CA LYS A 2 -21.28 -6.50 16.34
C LYS A 2 -19.83 -6.31 15.91
N LYS A 3 -18.85 -6.77 16.71
CA LYS A 3 -17.41 -6.65 16.43
C LYS A 3 -17.05 -7.08 14.99
N ASN A 4 -17.71 -8.10 14.48
CA ASN A 4 -17.52 -8.59 13.11
C ASN A 4 -17.93 -7.58 12.03
N SER A 5 -18.97 -6.77 12.28
CA SER A 5 -19.41 -5.73 11.34
C SER A 5 -18.37 -4.63 11.19
N ILE A 6 -17.67 -4.25 12.27
CA ILE A 6 -16.59 -3.26 12.22
C ILE A 6 -15.41 -3.79 11.39
N LYS A 7 -15.02 -5.05 11.60
CA LYS A 7 -13.96 -5.70 10.81
C LYS A 7 -14.31 -5.70 9.31
N TYR A 8 -15.54 -6.12 8.99
CA TYR A 8 -16.01 -6.13 7.60
C TYR A 8 -15.97 -4.74 6.95
N VAL A 9 -16.41 -3.69 7.67
CA VAL A 9 -16.37 -2.32 7.16
C VAL A 9 -14.93 -1.86 6.93
N VAL A 10 -14.01 -2.12 7.87
CA VAL A 10 -12.59 -1.79 7.70
C VAL A 10 -12.02 -2.50 6.46
N ASP A 11 -12.33 -3.78 6.27
CA ASP A 11 -11.84 -4.57 5.15
C ASP A 11 -12.37 -4.05 3.79
N VAL A 12 -13.65 -3.66 3.75
CA VAL A 12 -14.26 -3.05 2.55
C VAL A 12 -13.62 -1.71 2.22
N ILE A 13 -13.43 -0.83 3.21
CA ILE A 13 -12.80 0.48 2.99
C ILE A 13 -11.35 0.29 2.54
N LEU A 14 -10.60 -0.62 3.18
CA LEU A 14 -9.23 -0.95 2.81
C LEU A 14 -9.13 -1.48 1.37
N PHE A 15 -10.08 -2.32 0.94
CA PHE A 15 -10.14 -2.81 -0.44
C PHE A 15 -10.35 -1.68 -1.45
N VAL A 16 -11.34 -0.82 -1.22
CA VAL A 16 -11.63 0.32 -2.11
C VAL A 16 -10.45 1.29 -2.18
N ASP A 17 -9.84 1.60 -1.05
CA ASP A 17 -8.69 2.50 -0.96
C ASP A 17 -7.46 1.93 -1.71
N MET A 18 -7.17 0.63 -1.51
CA MET A 18 -6.09 -0.06 -2.21
C MET A 18 -6.29 -0.04 -3.73
N CYS A 19 -7.51 -0.31 -4.23
CA CYS A 19 -7.82 -0.20 -5.65
C CYS A 19 -7.64 1.23 -6.19
N SER A 20 -8.04 2.23 -5.40
CA SER A 20 -7.93 3.64 -5.77
C SER A 20 -6.48 4.09 -5.88
N ILE A 21 -5.64 3.76 -4.91
CA ILE A 21 -4.20 4.06 -4.92
C ILE A 21 -3.52 3.38 -6.10
N ALA A 22 -3.81 2.10 -6.34
CA ALA A 22 -3.25 1.36 -7.47
C ALA A 22 -3.62 2.01 -8.80
N MET A 23 -4.90 2.35 -9.00
CA MET A 23 -5.37 3.01 -10.22
C MET A 23 -4.71 4.38 -10.41
N ILE A 24 -4.61 5.22 -9.37
CA ILE A 24 -3.96 6.53 -9.46
C ILE A 24 -2.45 6.39 -9.70
N GLY A 25 -1.80 5.40 -9.07
CA GLY A 25 -0.39 5.10 -9.30
C GLY A 25 -0.10 4.73 -10.75
N LEU A 26 -0.93 3.86 -11.35
CA LEU A 26 -0.85 3.51 -12.76
C LEU A 26 -1.15 4.70 -13.67
N LEU A 27 -2.15 5.53 -13.32
CA LEU A 27 -2.47 6.76 -14.04
C LEU A 27 -1.28 7.73 -14.06
N LEU A 28 -0.62 7.94 -12.92
CA LEU A 28 0.57 8.77 -12.79
C LEU A 28 1.79 8.20 -13.51
N ALA A 29 1.92 6.87 -13.58
CA ALA A 29 3.04 6.20 -14.22
C ALA A 29 2.94 6.16 -15.75
N PHE A 30 1.74 5.91 -16.29
CA PHE A 30 1.58 5.59 -17.72
C PHE A 30 0.78 6.60 -18.53
N ILE A 31 -0.17 7.32 -17.91
CA ILE A 31 -1.11 8.18 -18.64
C ILE A 31 -0.69 9.64 -18.54
N ILE A 32 -0.32 10.08 -17.34
CA ILE A 32 0.17 11.44 -17.14
C ILE A 32 1.68 11.39 -17.37
N PRO A 33 2.24 12.06 -18.38
CA PRO A 33 3.69 12.08 -18.60
C PRO A 33 4.42 12.85 -17.49
N ASP A 34 5.64 12.41 -17.19
CA ASP A 34 6.63 13.14 -16.41
C ASP A 34 7.65 13.84 -17.34
N GLY A 35 8.38 14.83 -16.82
CA GLY A 35 9.45 15.51 -17.58
C GLY A 35 9.05 16.75 -18.40
N ARG A 36 9.93 17.17 -19.33
CA ARG A 36 9.87 18.43 -20.11
C ARG A 36 8.83 18.43 -21.26
N THR A 37 7.77 17.64 -21.16
CA THR A 37 6.65 17.72 -22.10
C THR A 37 5.83 18.99 -21.80
N GLY A 38 5.29 19.62 -22.85
CA GLY A 38 4.68 20.95 -22.79
C GLY A 38 3.59 21.08 -21.71
N ARG A 39 3.42 22.29 -21.15
CA ARG A 39 2.53 22.60 -19.98
C ARG A 39 1.15 21.92 -20.01
N GLY A 40 0.54 21.72 -21.18
CA GLY A 40 -0.77 21.08 -21.32
C GLY A 40 -0.79 19.56 -21.11
N ALA A 41 0.34 18.86 -21.30
CA ALA A 41 0.42 17.41 -21.18
C ALA A 41 0.40 16.91 -19.72
N ARG A 42 0.42 17.81 -18.74
CA ARG A 42 0.46 17.48 -17.30
C ARG A 42 -0.90 17.53 -16.61
N TYR A 43 -1.96 17.77 -17.37
CA TYR A 43 -3.32 17.83 -16.85
C TYR A 43 -4.12 16.59 -17.26
N PHE A 44 -4.85 16.03 -16.31
CA PHE A 44 -5.78 14.93 -16.55
C PHE A 44 -7.06 15.18 -15.75
N LEU A 45 -8.22 15.10 -16.42
CA LEU A 45 -9.53 15.47 -15.88
C LEU A 45 -9.54 16.86 -15.21
N GLY A 46 -8.82 17.82 -15.76
CA GLY A 46 -8.76 19.19 -15.24
C GLY A 46 -7.85 19.39 -14.01
N LEU A 47 -7.27 18.31 -13.47
CA LEU A 47 -6.31 18.36 -12.37
C LEU A 47 -4.87 18.23 -12.88
N HIS A 48 -3.94 18.94 -12.25
CA HIS A 48 -2.52 18.84 -12.58
C HIS A 48 -1.94 17.53 -12.03
N ARG A 49 -0.87 17.00 -12.64
CA ARG A 49 -0.11 15.81 -12.16
C ARG A 49 0.20 15.90 -10.67
N HIS A 50 0.55 17.10 -10.20
CA HIS A 50 0.88 17.31 -8.79
C HIS A 50 -0.32 17.09 -7.86
N ASP A 51 -1.52 17.49 -8.28
CA ASP A 51 -2.75 17.29 -7.49
C ASP A 51 -3.11 15.81 -7.41
N TRP A 52 -2.98 15.08 -8.52
CA TRP A 52 -3.10 13.61 -8.53
C TRP A 52 -2.07 12.94 -7.63
N GLY A 53 -0.83 13.44 -7.61
CA GLY A 53 0.21 13.02 -6.67
C GLY A 53 -0.16 13.26 -5.21
N ASN A 54 -0.76 14.41 -4.90
CA ASN A 54 -1.24 14.72 -3.55
C ASN A 54 -2.40 13.82 -3.13
N ILE A 55 -3.37 13.56 -4.02
CA ILE A 55 -4.46 12.61 -3.76
C ILE A 55 -3.89 11.20 -3.49
N HIS A 56 -2.95 10.74 -4.33
CA HIS A 56 -2.28 9.46 -4.14
C HIS A 56 -1.57 9.37 -2.79
N LEU A 57 -0.92 10.46 -2.36
CA LEU A 57 -0.23 10.52 -1.07
C LEU A 57 -1.21 10.43 0.10
N TYR A 58 -2.30 11.20 0.09
CA TYR A 58 -3.28 11.18 1.18
C TYR A 58 -3.99 9.82 1.28
N LEU A 59 -4.34 9.20 0.15
CA LEU A 59 -4.86 7.84 0.15
C LEU A 59 -3.81 6.85 0.68
N SER A 60 -2.53 6.98 0.30
CA SER A 60 -1.47 6.12 0.85
C SER A 60 -1.33 6.22 2.37
N ILE A 61 -1.51 7.42 2.94
CA ILE A 61 -1.54 7.61 4.40
C ILE A 61 -2.77 6.91 5.00
N LEU A 62 -3.94 7.06 4.38
CA LEU A 62 -5.16 6.38 4.80
C LEU A 62 -5.01 4.85 4.76
N LEU A 63 -4.42 4.31 3.69
CA LEU A 63 -4.13 2.88 3.54
C LEU A 63 -3.26 2.36 4.67
N LEU A 64 -2.18 3.08 5.02
CA LEU A 64 -1.31 2.69 6.13
C LEU A 64 -2.07 2.64 7.46
N LEU A 65 -2.91 3.64 7.73
CA LEU A 65 -3.75 3.66 8.94
C LEU A 65 -4.74 2.50 8.97
N LEU A 66 -5.44 2.26 7.86
CA LEU A 66 -6.39 1.16 7.74
C LEU A 66 -5.70 -0.21 7.87
N LEU A 67 -4.49 -0.36 7.34
CA LEU A 67 -3.72 -1.60 7.43
C LEU A 67 -3.32 -1.90 8.88
N ILE A 68 -2.90 -0.88 9.64
CA ILE A 68 -2.62 -1.03 11.08
C ILE A 68 -3.88 -1.49 11.82
N ILE A 69 -5.02 -0.83 11.58
CA ILE A 69 -6.30 -1.18 12.20
C ILE A 69 -6.74 -2.61 11.82
N HIS A 70 -6.60 -2.97 10.54
CA HIS A 70 -6.92 -4.29 10.02
C HIS A 70 -6.09 -5.38 10.71
N ILE A 71 -4.76 -5.21 10.78
CA ILE A 71 -3.86 -6.16 11.45
C ILE A 71 -4.18 -6.25 12.94
N TRP A 72 -4.43 -5.11 13.61
CA TRP A 72 -4.81 -5.08 15.02
C TRP A 72 -6.07 -5.91 15.29
N PHE A 73 -7.14 -5.71 14.52
CA PHE A 73 -8.39 -6.46 14.70
C PHE A 73 -8.28 -7.94 14.30
N ASN A 74 -7.29 -8.29 13.48
CA ASN A 74 -7.03 -9.64 13.02
C ASN A 74 -5.82 -10.32 13.70
N TRP A 75 -5.27 -9.72 14.76
CA TRP A 75 -4.03 -10.19 15.37
C TRP A 75 -4.08 -11.65 15.85
N THR A 76 -5.21 -12.07 16.44
CA THR A 76 -5.40 -13.47 16.85
C THR A 76 -5.29 -14.42 15.66
N TRP A 77 -5.89 -14.06 14.52
CA TRP A 77 -5.81 -14.86 13.29
C TRP A 77 -4.39 -14.88 12.73
N VAL A 78 -3.68 -13.74 12.73
CA VAL A 78 -2.27 -13.67 12.30
C VAL A 78 -1.39 -14.61 13.12
N VAL A 79 -1.50 -14.56 14.45
CA VAL A 79 -0.71 -15.40 15.36
C VAL A 79 -1.06 -16.88 15.20
N GLN A 80 -2.36 -17.23 15.16
CA GLN A 80 -2.79 -18.62 15.02
C GLN A 80 -2.40 -19.22 13.66
N SER A 81 -2.55 -18.46 12.58
CA SER A 81 -2.14 -18.88 11.24
C SER A 81 -0.62 -19.06 11.17
N SER A 82 0.14 -18.12 11.72
CA SER A 82 1.61 -18.22 11.76
C SER A 82 2.07 -19.45 12.55
N LYS A 83 1.44 -19.74 13.70
CA LYS A 83 1.71 -20.97 14.47
C LYS A 83 1.36 -22.23 13.68
N ARG A 84 0.26 -22.22 12.92
CA ARG A 84 -0.17 -23.37 12.12
C ARG A 84 0.82 -23.69 11.00
N TYR A 85 1.32 -22.68 10.30
CA TYR A 85 2.23 -22.89 9.16
C TYR A 85 3.70 -23.08 9.57
N PHE A 86 4.17 -22.38 10.63
CA PHE A 86 5.58 -22.35 11.00
C PHE A 86 5.91 -23.03 12.34
N GLY A 87 4.91 -23.59 13.02
CA GLY A 87 5.09 -24.36 14.25
C GLY A 87 5.81 -23.58 15.35
N ARG A 88 6.90 -24.14 15.90
CA ARG A 88 7.72 -23.53 16.96
C ARG A 88 8.39 -22.22 16.50
N ASN A 89 8.68 -22.09 15.20
CA ASN A 89 9.47 -20.99 14.63
C ASN A 89 8.61 -19.81 14.16
N TRP A 90 7.33 -19.76 14.53
CA TRP A 90 6.38 -18.72 14.08
C TRP A 90 6.83 -17.28 14.38
N LYS A 91 7.52 -17.05 15.49
CA LYS A 91 8.09 -15.73 15.81
C LYS A 91 9.17 -15.34 14.80
N ASN A 92 10.10 -16.25 14.50
CA ASN A 92 11.18 -16.00 13.55
C ASN A 92 10.61 -15.77 12.15
N ALA A 93 9.60 -16.54 11.74
CA ALA A 93 8.90 -16.32 10.48
C ALA A 93 8.28 -14.92 10.39
N LEU A 94 7.59 -14.46 11.45
CA LEU A 94 7.05 -13.10 11.51
C LEU A 94 8.15 -12.04 11.42
N TRP A 95 9.28 -12.21 12.12
CA TRP A 95 10.42 -11.28 12.01
C TRP A 95 11.00 -11.25 10.60
N CYS A 96 11.16 -12.41 9.95
CA CYS A 96 11.63 -12.50 8.57
C CYS A 96 10.68 -11.81 7.58
N ILE A 97 9.37 -12.05 7.70
CA ILE A 97 8.36 -11.42 6.83
C ILE A 97 8.35 -9.91 7.04
N SER A 98 8.34 -9.46 8.30
CA SER A 98 8.39 -8.03 8.64
C SER A 98 9.71 -7.36 8.23
N GLY A 99 10.80 -8.11 8.03
CA GLY A 99 12.06 -7.60 7.52
C GLY A 99 12.20 -7.67 5.99
N ALA A 100 11.29 -8.34 5.28
CA ALA A 100 11.43 -8.60 3.85
C ALA A 100 11.47 -7.33 2.99
N TRP A 101 10.82 -6.24 3.43
CA TRP A 101 10.84 -4.95 2.73
C TRP A 101 12.25 -4.32 2.69
N ILE A 102 13.16 -4.68 3.61
CA ILE A 102 14.55 -4.19 3.59
C ILE A 102 15.26 -4.69 2.32
N VAL A 103 14.98 -5.93 1.91
CA VAL A 103 15.51 -6.49 0.66
C VAL A 103 14.94 -5.74 -0.54
N VAL A 104 13.63 -5.43 -0.52
CA VAL A 104 12.98 -4.65 -1.58
C VAL A 104 13.63 -3.27 -1.72
N LEU A 105 13.93 -2.58 -0.61
CA LEU A 105 14.61 -1.30 -0.63
C LEU A 105 16.05 -1.39 -1.14
N ALA A 106 16.79 -2.44 -0.74
CA ALA A 106 18.14 -2.67 -1.22
C ALA A 106 18.16 -2.85 -2.74
N VAL A 107 17.24 -3.66 -3.28
CA VAL A 107 17.07 -3.84 -4.72
C VAL A 107 16.69 -2.53 -5.41
N ALA A 108 15.71 -1.79 -4.88
CA ALA A 108 15.31 -0.51 -5.44
C ALA A 108 16.47 0.51 -5.49
N CYS A 109 17.30 0.57 -4.44
CA CYS A 109 18.48 1.43 -4.41
C CYS A 109 19.52 1.05 -5.48
N ILE A 110 19.73 -0.25 -5.73
CA ILE A 110 20.62 -0.72 -6.78
C ILE A 110 20.09 -0.31 -8.16
N VAL A 111 18.80 -0.51 -8.41
CA VAL A 111 18.16 -0.14 -9.70
C VAL A 111 18.26 1.36 -9.95
N LEU A 112 17.97 2.19 -8.95
CA LEU A 112 18.08 3.65 -9.06
C LEU A 112 19.50 4.18 -9.28
N LYS A 113 20.54 3.36 -9.02
CA LYS A 113 21.93 3.71 -9.32
C LYS A 113 22.36 3.31 -10.73
N ILE A 114 21.64 2.40 -11.36
CA ILE A 114 21.95 1.86 -12.69
C ILE A 114 21.23 2.65 -13.80
N VAL A 115 20.04 3.19 -13.48
CA VAL A 115 19.25 4.09 -14.35
C VAL A 115 19.71 5.53 -14.18
#